data_AF-A0A519XGZ8-F1
#
_entry.id   AF-A0A519XGZ8-F1
#
_cell.length_a   1.000
_cell.length_b   1.000
_cell.length_c   1.000
_cell.angle_alpha   90.00
_cell.angle_beta   90.00
_cell.angle_gamma   90.00
#
_symmetry.space_group_name_H-M   'P 1'
#
loop_
_entity.id
_entity.type
_entity.pdbx_description
1 polymer ?
#
loop_
_entity_poly.entity_id
_entity_poly.type
_entity_poly.pdbx_seq_one_letter_code
_entity_poly.pdbx_strand_id
1 'polypeptide(L)'
;VDVSEPGLIVIKHRRIYGIGKYTNVAVLKGEQIRIVDDTSCTNRDCPPILKALLDLTVLASWNDPINILIQFSVSMRSHGRGGALLIVAKGDEKWEDSIIHPIQYLVEPPFCGLSNLAKQSGNQSEIFSQGALRREVEHLAGLTAVDGATIINEQFDLIAFGAKIGRAKGKPTVEQIAFSEPIVGGEDKILYPGQLGGTRHFSVAQFVNDQPQAIGLVASQDGHFTIFSWSKQQNMVMAHRIETLLL
;
A
#
# COMPACT_ATOMS: atom_id res chain seq x y z
N VAL A 1 -8.17 24.07 1.16
CA VAL A 1 -9.12 23.42 0.23
C VAL A 1 -8.38 23.19 -1.07
N ASP A 2 -8.49 21.99 -1.62
CA ASP A 2 -7.82 21.54 -2.84
C ASP A 2 -8.88 21.03 -3.83
N VAL A 3 -8.76 21.43 -5.09
CA VAL A 3 -9.69 21.10 -6.19
C VAL A 3 -8.84 20.65 -7.37
N SER A 4 -8.58 19.35 -7.43
CA SER A 4 -7.66 18.76 -8.40
C SER A 4 -8.37 18.26 -9.66
N GLU A 5 -9.66 17.94 -9.59
CA GLU A 5 -10.46 17.41 -10.69
C GLU A 5 -11.92 17.88 -10.61
N PRO A 6 -12.68 17.91 -11.73
CA PRO A 6 -14.09 18.25 -11.72
C PRO A 6 -14.90 17.37 -10.76
N GLY A 7 -15.68 17.99 -9.88
CA GLY A 7 -16.53 17.28 -8.92
C GLY A 7 -15.78 16.70 -7.72
N LEU A 8 -14.50 17.02 -7.53
CA LEU A 8 -13.70 16.63 -6.36
C LEU A 8 -13.27 17.86 -5.55
N ILE A 9 -13.61 17.88 -4.26
CA ILE A 9 -13.13 18.88 -3.30
C ILE A 9 -12.49 18.13 -2.13
N VAL A 10 -11.25 18.47 -1.81
CA VAL A 10 -10.54 17.92 -0.65
C VAL A 10 -10.29 19.03 0.37
N ILE A 11 -10.81 18.84 1.57
CA ILE A 11 -10.58 19.71 2.72
C ILE A 11 -9.38 19.14 3.47
N LYS A 12 -8.31 19.93 3.57
CA LYS A 12 -7.05 19.55 4.20
C LYS A 12 -6.73 20.49 5.35
N HIS A 13 -6.13 19.97 6.43
CA HIS A 13 -5.56 20.78 7.50
C HIS A 13 -4.06 20.60 7.58
N ARG A 14 -3.36 21.55 8.19
CA ARG A 14 -1.91 21.48 8.35
C ARG A 14 -1.57 20.37 9.36
N ARG A 15 -0.65 19.48 8.97
CA ARG A 15 -0.14 18.44 9.88
C ARG A 15 0.59 19.07 11.07
N ILE A 16 0.46 18.44 12.22
CA ILE A 16 1.18 18.84 13.44
C ILE A 16 2.58 18.21 13.43
N TYR A 17 2.73 17.01 12.83
CA TYR A 17 3.97 16.24 12.79
C TYR A 17 4.27 15.65 11.38
N GLY A 18 5.54 15.34 11.10
CA GLY A 18 5.95 14.57 9.91
C GLY A 18 6.18 15.34 8.60
N ILE A 19 6.40 14.60 7.50
CA ILE A 19 6.68 15.11 6.15
C ILE A 19 5.40 15.11 5.32
N GLY A 20 5.06 16.29 4.81
CA GLY A 20 3.78 16.55 4.16
C GLY A 20 3.15 17.79 4.77
N LYS A 21 2.71 18.74 3.94
CA LYS A 21 2.22 20.03 4.44
C LYS A 21 0.82 19.92 5.05
N TYR A 22 0.03 18.97 4.58
CA TYR A 22 -1.38 18.82 4.92
C TYR A 22 -1.79 17.36 5.05
N THR A 23 -2.88 17.11 5.77
CA THR A 23 -3.61 15.83 5.78
C THR A 23 -5.09 16.07 5.49
N ASN A 24 -5.77 15.05 4.99
CA ASN A 24 -7.15 15.15 4.54
C ASN A 24 -8.10 15.04 5.73
N VAL A 25 -9.10 15.92 5.77
CA VAL A 25 -10.18 15.94 6.78
C VAL A 25 -11.48 15.47 6.16
N ALA A 26 -11.77 15.92 4.95
CA ALA A 26 -12.97 15.53 4.24
C ALA A 26 -12.74 15.55 2.73
N VAL A 27 -13.41 14.63 2.05
CA VAL A 27 -13.41 14.50 0.59
C VAL A 27 -14.85 14.53 0.13
N LEU A 28 -15.16 15.46 -0.78
CA LEU A 28 -16.44 15.55 -1.46
C LEU A 28 -16.21 15.15 -2.92
N LYS A 29 -16.83 14.05 -3.36
CA LYS A 29 -16.73 13.56 -4.73
C LYS A 29 -18.14 13.31 -5.29
N GLY A 30 -18.60 14.18 -6.18
CA GLY A 30 -19.98 14.17 -6.65
C GLY A 30 -20.96 14.33 -5.49
N GLU A 31 -21.83 13.33 -5.27
CA GLU A 31 -22.80 13.31 -4.17
C GLU A 31 -22.27 12.65 -2.89
N GLN A 32 -21.04 12.10 -2.91
CA GLN A 32 -20.46 11.42 -1.76
C GLN A 32 -19.64 12.40 -0.91
N ILE A 33 -19.93 12.41 0.39
CA ILE A 33 -19.13 13.11 1.40
C ILE A 33 -18.48 12.06 2.30
N ARG A 34 -17.15 12.06 2.35
CA ARG A 34 -16.37 11.19 3.22
C ARG A 34 -15.57 12.04 4.19
N ILE A 35 -15.86 11.92 5.47
CA ILE A 35 -15.18 12.62 6.55
C ILE A 35 -14.19 11.64 7.16
N VAL A 36 -12.92 12.02 7.24
CA VAL A 36 -11.85 11.19 7.83
C VAL A 36 -12.11 11.02 9.33
N ASP A 37 -11.98 9.77 9.79
CA ASP A 37 -12.04 9.42 11.21
C ASP A 37 -10.63 9.08 11.70
N ASP A 38 -10.04 9.97 12.50
CA ASP A 38 -8.71 9.80 13.08
C ASP A 38 -8.68 8.79 14.23
N THR A 39 -9.85 8.40 14.75
CA THR A 39 -9.99 7.39 15.80
C THR A 39 -10.11 5.97 15.25
N SER A 40 -10.18 5.79 13.93
CA SER A 40 -10.43 4.51 13.26
C SER A 40 -9.38 3.43 13.58
N CYS A 41 -8.19 3.84 14.03
CA CYS A 41 -7.07 2.94 14.33
C CYS A 41 -6.80 2.69 15.82
N THR A 42 -7.57 3.28 16.74
CA THR A 42 -7.26 3.23 18.18
C THR A 42 -7.37 1.83 18.79
N ASN A 43 -8.21 0.95 18.22
CA ASN A 43 -8.51 -0.40 18.74
C ASN A 43 -8.32 -1.53 17.70
N ARG A 44 -7.50 -1.32 16.67
CA ARG A 44 -7.33 -2.27 15.56
C ARG A 44 -5.85 -2.54 15.27
N ASP A 45 -5.59 -3.70 14.65
CA ASP A 45 -4.29 -4.02 14.03
C ASP A 45 -4.10 -3.17 12.75
N CYS A 46 -3.97 -1.85 12.90
CA CYS A 46 -3.69 -0.94 11.80
C CYS A 46 -2.20 -1.02 11.39
N PRO A 47 -1.89 -1.17 10.10
CA PRO A 47 -0.52 -1.14 9.63
C PRO A 47 0.11 0.24 9.84
N PRO A 48 1.43 0.34 10.06
CA PRO A 48 2.11 1.62 10.34
C PRO A 48 1.87 2.71 9.29
N ILE A 49 1.74 2.34 8.01
CA ILE A 49 1.40 3.26 6.93
C ILE A 49 0.05 3.97 7.14
N LEU A 50 -0.96 3.26 7.65
CA LEU A 50 -2.27 3.86 7.91
C LEU A 50 -2.20 4.82 9.10
N LYS A 51 -1.46 4.46 10.16
CA LYS A 51 -1.23 5.35 11.31
C LYS A 51 -0.51 6.65 10.89
N ALA A 52 0.47 6.55 9.99
CA ALA A 52 1.18 7.72 9.47
C ALA A 52 0.30 8.61 8.57
N LEU A 53 -0.59 8.01 7.77
CA LEU A 53 -1.54 8.76 6.96
C LEU A 53 -2.57 9.52 7.81
N LEU A 54 -2.96 8.96 8.96
CA LEU A 54 -3.85 9.58 9.95
C LEU A 54 -3.15 10.58 10.90
N ASP A 55 -1.87 10.90 10.68
CA ASP A 55 -1.07 11.79 11.54
C ASP A 55 -0.92 11.27 12.99
N LEU A 56 -1.09 9.96 13.21
CA LEU A 56 -0.97 9.30 14.53
C LEU A 56 0.48 8.92 14.87
N THR A 57 1.42 9.04 13.94
CA THR A 57 2.83 8.71 14.12
C THR A 57 3.74 9.76 13.48
N VAL A 58 4.80 10.15 14.19
CA VAL A 58 5.82 11.07 13.67
C VAL A 58 6.74 10.33 12.71
N LEU A 59 6.78 10.75 11.45
CA LEU A 59 7.77 10.27 10.47
C LEU A 59 9.07 11.06 10.65
N ALA A 60 10.17 10.34 10.90
CA ALA A 60 11.45 10.97 11.28
C ALA A 60 12.14 11.68 10.10
N SER A 61 12.01 11.15 8.89
CA SER A 61 12.77 11.61 7.72
C SER A 61 12.13 11.20 6.38
N TRP A 62 12.61 11.76 5.27
CA TRP A 62 12.06 11.50 3.93
C TRP A 62 12.39 10.09 3.42
N ASN A 63 13.46 9.47 3.94
CA ASN A 63 13.85 8.09 3.71
C ASN A 63 13.29 7.11 4.75
N ASP A 64 12.37 7.55 5.61
CA ASP A 64 11.62 6.66 6.50
C ASP A 64 10.89 5.59 5.67
N PRO A 65 11.00 4.29 6.00
CA PRO A 65 10.35 3.22 5.26
C PRO A 65 8.84 3.43 5.05
N ILE A 66 8.15 4.00 6.04
CA ILE A 66 6.72 4.28 5.94
C ILE A 66 6.45 5.42 4.96
N ASN A 67 7.32 6.44 4.93
CA ASN A 67 7.21 7.50 3.93
C ASN A 67 7.43 6.97 2.51
N ILE A 68 8.36 6.03 2.32
CA ILE A 68 8.58 5.36 1.03
C ILE A 68 7.32 4.59 0.60
N LEU A 69 6.66 3.87 1.53
CA LEU A 69 5.40 3.17 1.23
C LEU A 69 4.24 4.14 0.90
N ILE A 70 4.19 5.31 1.54
CA ILE A 70 3.23 6.37 1.17
C ILE A 70 3.52 6.86 -0.26
N GLN A 71 4.79 7.10 -0.61
CA GLN A 71 5.17 7.49 -1.97
C GLN A 71 4.82 6.43 -3.01
N PHE A 72 5.02 5.13 -2.70
CA PHE A 72 4.52 4.03 -3.53
C PHE A 72 3.01 4.11 -3.71
N SER A 73 2.26 4.30 -2.63
CA SER A 73 0.80 4.34 -2.66
C SER A 73 0.28 5.49 -3.53
N VAL A 74 0.86 6.68 -3.39
CA VAL A 74 0.54 7.85 -4.21
C VAL A 74 0.92 7.62 -5.68
N SER A 75 2.11 7.08 -5.95
CA SER A 75 2.60 6.84 -7.32
C SER A 75 1.82 5.75 -8.06
N MET A 76 1.51 4.65 -7.37
CA MET A 76 0.65 3.57 -7.91
C MET A 76 -0.75 4.10 -8.25
N ARG A 77 -1.31 4.96 -7.40
CA ARG A 77 -2.61 5.57 -7.66
C ARG A 77 -2.55 6.57 -8.83
N SER A 78 -1.50 7.39 -8.91
CA SER A 78 -1.43 8.49 -9.87
C SER A 78 -1.28 8.04 -11.32
N HIS A 79 -0.73 6.85 -11.58
CA HIS A 79 -0.63 6.34 -12.95
C HIS A 79 -1.95 5.79 -13.51
N GLY A 80 -3.05 5.78 -12.73
CA GLY A 80 -4.41 5.51 -13.21
C GLY A 80 -4.63 4.09 -13.77
N ARG A 81 -3.78 3.14 -13.41
CA ARG A 81 -3.87 1.74 -13.84
C ARG A 81 -4.03 0.86 -12.61
N GLY A 82 -4.74 -0.26 -12.75
CA GLY A 82 -4.77 -1.25 -11.69
C GLY A 82 -3.37 -1.84 -11.47
N GLY A 83 -2.95 -1.98 -10.21
CA GLY A 83 -1.62 -2.50 -9.87
C GLY A 83 -1.57 -3.17 -8.51
N ALA A 84 -0.62 -4.09 -8.35
CA ALA A 84 -0.40 -4.83 -7.11
C ALA A 84 1.10 -4.81 -6.74
N LEU A 85 1.37 -4.49 -5.48
CA LEU A 85 2.70 -4.55 -4.88
C LEU A 85 2.66 -5.46 -3.65
N LEU A 86 3.55 -6.44 -3.58
CA LEU A 86 3.73 -7.33 -2.45
C LEU A 86 5.07 -7.02 -1.78
N ILE A 87 5.03 -6.88 -0.46
CA ILE A 87 6.21 -6.65 0.38
C ILE A 87 6.42 -7.91 1.20
N VAL A 88 7.56 -8.57 1.02
CA VAL A 88 7.93 -9.82 1.68
C VAL A 88 9.14 -9.62 2.61
N ALA A 89 9.31 -10.50 3.59
CA ALA A 89 10.48 -10.47 4.47
C ALA A 89 11.75 -10.83 3.70
N LYS A 90 12.87 -10.18 4.01
CA LYS A 90 14.14 -10.47 3.33
C LYS A 90 14.67 -11.85 3.77
N GLY A 91 15.00 -12.70 2.80
CA GLY A 91 15.51 -14.05 3.05
C GLY A 91 14.43 -15.06 3.43
N ASP A 92 13.15 -14.68 3.42
CA ASP A 92 12.05 -15.63 3.41
C ASP A 92 11.82 -16.07 1.95
N GLU A 93 11.79 -17.37 1.70
CA GLU A 93 11.50 -17.96 0.37
C GLU A 93 10.08 -18.56 0.34
N LYS A 94 9.39 -18.64 1.48
CA LYS A 94 8.06 -19.28 1.57
C LYS A 94 6.99 -18.57 0.75
N TRP A 95 7.19 -17.28 0.45
CA TRP A 95 6.28 -16.53 -0.40
C TRP A 95 6.23 -17.09 -1.82
N GLU A 96 7.27 -17.77 -2.29
CA GLU A 96 7.31 -18.39 -3.62
C GLU A 96 6.27 -19.50 -3.77
N ASP A 97 5.87 -20.17 -2.68
CA ASP A 97 4.80 -21.16 -2.69
C ASP A 97 3.45 -20.53 -3.07
N SER A 98 3.29 -19.23 -2.82
CA SER A 98 2.09 -18.44 -3.18
C SER A 98 2.20 -17.80 -4.56
N ILE A 99 3.21 -18.15 -5.37
CA ILE A 99 3.39 -17.65 -6.73
C ILE A 99 3.29 -18.80 -7.74
N ILE A 100 2.62 -18.54 -8.86
CA ILE A 100 2.53 -19.47 -9.98
C ILE A 100 3.83 -19.40 -10.78
N HIS A 101 4.52 -20.52 -10.87
CA HIS A 101 5.76 -20.65 -11.62
C HIS A 101 5.52 -20.98 -13.10
N PRO A 102 6.42 -20.55 -14.01
CA PRO A 102 7.63 -19.76 -13.76
C PRO A 102 7.35 -18.25 -13.55
N ILE A 103 8.17 -17.59 -12.73
CA ILE A 103 8.14 -16.12 -12.55
C ILE A 103 8.73 -15.46 -13.80
N GLN A 104 7.90 -14.72 -14.55
CA GLN A 104 8.28 -14.17 -15.86
C GLN A 104 9.41 -13.14 -15.79
N TYR A 105 9.36 -12.24 -14.81
CA TYR A 105 10.34 -11.17 -14.66
C TYR A 105 10.98 -11.22 -13.27
N LEU A 106 11.69 -12.32 -13.02
CA LEU A 106 12.53 -12.48 -11.84
C LEU A 106 13.82 -11.66 -12.00
N VAL A 107 14.25 -10.98 -10.94
CA VAL A 107 15.43 -10.13 -10.90
C VAL A 107 16.48 -10.77 -9.99
N GLU A 108 17.50 -11.37 -10.61
CA GLU A 108 18.61 -12.02 -9.91
C GLU A 108 19.97 -11.41 -10.29
N PRO A 109 20.73 -10.87 -9.33
CA PRO A 109 20.35 -10.62 -7.93
C PRO A 109 19.26 -9.53 -7.80
N PRO A 110 18.52 -9.46 -6.67
CA PRO A 110 17.51 -8.42 -6.46
C PRO A 110 18.06 -7.02 -6.68
N PHE A 111 17.30 -6.17 -7.37
CA PHE A 111 17.74 -4.83 -7.70
C PHE A 111 17.57 -3.88 -6.50
N CYS A 112 18.69 -3.39 -5.98
CA CYS A 112 18.79 -2.63 -4.72
C CYS A 112 18.84 -1.10 -4.92
N GLY A 113 18.41 -0.58 -6.07
CA GLY A 113 18.47 0.86 -6.38
C GLY A 113 17.78 1.73 -5.33
N LEU A 114 16.53 1.40 -4.99
CA LEU A 114 15.76 2.13 -3.99
C LEU A 114 16.33 1.93 -2.57
N SER A 115 16.73 0.71 -2.22
CA SER A 115 17.28 0.43 -0.89
C SER A 115 18.61 1.15 -0.63
N ASN A 116 19.43 1.32 -1.66
CA ASN A 116 20.66 2.11 -1.59
C ASN A 116 20.37 3.60 -1.39
N LEU A 117 19.37 4.15 -2.09
CA LEU A 117 18.94 5.55 -1.91
C LEU A 117 18.33 5.78 -0.52
N ALA A 118 17.54 4.84 -0.02
CA ALA A 118 16.94 4.93 1.32
C ALA A 118 18.01 4.96 2.43
N LYS A 119 19.12 4.22 2.27
CA LYS A 119 20.23 4.19 3.22
C LYS A 119 21.11 5.44 3.18
N GLN A 120 21.08 6.22 2.10
CA GLN A 120 21.88 7.44 1.98
C GLN A 120 21.32 8.54 2.90
N SER A 121 22.00 8.76 4.04
CA SER A 121 21.76 9.90 4.93
C SER A 121 23.06 10.70 5.09
N GLY A 122 23.03 12.00 4.78
CA GLY A 122 23.99 12.96 5.36
C GLY A 122 25.18 13.47 4.56
N ASN A 123 25.34 13.23 3.24
CA ASN A 123 26.51 13.74 2.48
C ASN A 123 26.24 14.41 1.12
N GLN A 124 25.01 14.35 0.59
CA GLN A 124 24.62 15.03 -0.66
C GLN A 124 23.62 16.14 -0.34
N SER A 125 23.46 17.12 -1.24
CA SER A 125 22.37 18.09 -1.12
C SER A 125 21.06 17.34 -0.96
N GLU A 126 20.40 17.45 0.19
CA GLU A 126 19.22 16.64 0.56
C GLU A 126 18.13 16.63 -0.52
N ILE A 127 17.99 17.75 -1.24
CA ILE A 127 17.06 17.93 -2.37
C ILE A 127 17.34 16.94 -3.50
N PHE A 128 18.61 16.72 -3.86
CA PHE A 128 18.99 15.82 -4.95
C PHE A 128 18.70 14.36 -4.58
N SER A 129 19.06 13.95 -3.36
CA SER A 129 18.81 12.60 -2.86
C SER A 129 17.32 12.31 -2.73
N GLN A 130 16.54 13.27 -2.25
CA GLN A 130 15.08 13.16 -2.20
C GLN A 130 14.47 13.02 -3.60
N GLY A 131 14.94 13.82 -4.57
CA GLY A 131 14.49 13.73 -5.96
C GLY A 131 14.85 12.39 -6.62
N ALA A 132 16.04 11.86 -6.34
CA ALA A 132 16.46 10.54 -6.83
C ALA A 132 15.62 9.41 -6.23
N LEU A 133 15.39 9.43 -4.91
CA LEU A 133 14.52 8.47 -4.22
C LEU A 133 13.11 8.48 -4.82
N ARG A 134 12.52 9.67 -4.98
CA ARG A 134 11.18 9.81 -5.54
C ARG A 134 11.08 9.24 -6.96
N ARG A 135 12.04 9.54 -7.83
CA ARG A 135 12.08 8.98 -9.20
C ARG A 135 12.18 7.46 -9.18
N GLU A 136 12.98 6.91 -8.27
CA GLU A 136 13.13 5.46 -8.15
C GLU A 136 11.85 4.78 -7.66
N VAL A 137 11.15 5.39 -6.69
CA VAL A 137 9.81 4.95 -6.29
C VAL A 137 8.83 5.01 -7.46
N GLU A 138 8.85 6.10 -8.25
CA GLU A 138 7.98 6.25 -9.43
C GLU A 138 8.25 5.17 -10.48
N HIS A 139 9.53 4.81 -10.72
CA HIS A 139 9.89 3.71 -11.62
C HIS A 139 9.38 2.35 -11.13
N LEU A 140 9.62 2.01 -9.85
CA LEU A 140 9.19 0.74 -9.28
C LEU A 140 7.67 0.64 -9.16
N ALA A 141 6.98 1.73 -8.80
CA ALA A 141 5.53 1.81 -8.81
C ALA A 141 4.97 1.59 -10.22
N GLY A 142 5.63 2.12 -11.26
CA GLY A 142 5.27 1.88 -12.65
C GLY A 142 5.26 0.41 -13.06
N LEU A 143 6.13 -0.43 -12.46
CA LEU A 143 6.13 -1.88 -12.70
C LEU A 143 4.85 -2.56 -12.21
N THR A 144 4.16 -2.00 -11.22
CA THR A 144 2.93 -2.56 -10.68
C THR A 144 1.78 -2.55 -11.68
N ALA A 145 1.86 -1.73 -12.73
CA ALA A 145 0.88 -1.66 -13.80
C ALA A 145 0.96 -2.83 -14.80
N VAL A 146 2.00 -3.66 -14.72
CA VAL A 146 2.13 -4.90 -15.50
C VAL A 146 1.07 -5.93 -15.03
N ASP A 147 0.72 -6.89 -15.88
CA ASP A 147 -0.15 -8.00 -15.49
C ASP A 147 0.56 -8.89 -14.45
N GLY A 148 -0.03 -9.03 -13.26
CA GLY A 148 0.58 -9.67 -12.09
C GLY A 148 0.95 -8.67 -10.99
N ALA A 149 1.78 -9.12 -10.05
CA ALA A 149 2.24 -8.33 -8.91
C ALA A 149 3.73 -8.01 -9.02
N THR A 150 4.10 -6.82 -8.57
CA THR A 150 5.48 -6.48 -8.23
C THR A 150 5.79 -7.00 -6.84
N ILE A 151 6.95 -7.61 -6.65
CA ILE A 151 7.41 -8.15 -5.38
C ILE A 151 8.70 -7.42 -4.99
N ILE A 152 8.67 -6.80 -3.82
CA ILE A 152 9.83 -6.17 -3.18
C ILE A 152 10.02 -6.78 -1.80
N ASN A 153 11.24 -6.74 -1.26
CA ASN A 153 11.42 -7.04 0.15
C ASN A 153 11.17 -5.82 1.05
N GLU A 154 11.16 -6.02 2.37
CA GLU A 154 11.04 -4.97 3.38
C GLU A 154 12.16 -3.92 3.37
N GLN A 155 13.26 -4.17 2.65
CA GLN A 155 14.34 -3.20 2.41
C GLN A 155 14.16 -2.41 1.10
N PHE A 156 13.08 -2.66 0.36
CA PHE A 156 12.80 -2.11 -0.96
C PHE A 156 13.72 -2.60 -2.09
N ASP A 157 14.32 -3.77 -1.95
CA ASP A 157 14.98 -4.44 -3.08
C ASP A 157 13.89 -5.06 -3.99
N LEU A 158 13.97 -4.82 -5.30
CA LEU A 158 13.08 -5.42 -6.29
C LEU A 158 13.46 -6.87 -6.56
N ILE A 159 12.53 -7.79 -6.28
CA ILE A 159 12.71 -9.24 -6.48
C ILE A 159 12.13 -9.67 -7.82
N ALA A 160 10.90 -9.26 -8.11
CA ALA A 160 10.21 -9.65 -9.34
C ALA A 160 9.11 -8.65 -9.71
N PHE A 161 8.66 -8.70 -10.96
CA PHE A 161 7.42 -8.05 -11.38
C PHE A 161 6.62 -8.93 -12.33
N GLY A 162 5.33 -8.62 -12.52
CA GLY A 162 4.42 -9.47 -13.28
C GLY A 162 4.24 -10.88 -12.69
N ALA A 163 4.49 -11.06 -11.39
CA ALA A 163 4.34 -12.34 -10.74
C ALA A 163 2.85 -12.70 -10.59
N LYS A 164 2.47 -13.91 -11.04
CA LYS A 164 1.09 -14.38 -10.90
C LYS A 164 0.90 -14.98 -9.52
N ILE A 165 0.05 -14.35 -8.72
CA ILE A 165 -0.27 -14.85 -7.38
C ILE A 165 -1.15 -16.09 -7.49
N GLY A 166 -0.70 -17.17 -6.85
CA GLY A 166 -1.45 -18.40 -6.66
C GLY A 166 -1.86 -18.59 -5.20
N ARG A 167 -2.33 -19.80 -4.90
CA ARG A 167 -2.58 -20.26 -3.53
C ARG A 167 -1.49 -21.24 -3.15
N ALA A 168 -0.87 -21.04 -2.00
CA ALA A 168 0.15 -21.94 -1.48
C ALA A 168 -0.42 -23.34 -1.26
N LYS A 169 0.43 -24.34 -1.54
CA LYS A 169 0.03 -25.75 -1.45
C LYS A 169 -0.40 -26.09 -0.03
N GLY A 170 -1.61 -26.61 0.12
CA GLY A 170 -2.18 -26.99 1.42
C GLY A 170 -2.75 -25.83 2.25
N LYS A 171 -2.73 -24.59 1.76
CA LYS A 171 -3.42 -23.46 2.40
C LYS A 171 -4.89 -23.39 1.96
N PRO A 172 -5.81 -23.00 2.86
CA PRO A 172 -7.21 -22.78 2.50
C PRO A 172 -7.36 -21.54 1.62
N THR A 173 -8.45 -21.50 0.85
CA THR A 173 -8.85 -20.28 0.15
C THR A 173 -9.25 -19.23 1.18
N VAL A 174 -8.91 -17.96 0.95
CA VAL A 174 -9.42 -16.86 1.78
C VAL A 174 -10.93 -16.72 1.55
N GLU A 175 -11.71 -17.02 2.59
CA GLU A 175 -13.18 -16.95 2.53
C GLU A 175 -13.71 -15.60 3.02
N GLN A 176 -13.09 -15.06 4.06
CA GLN A 176 -13.52 -13.84 4.73
C GLN A 176 -12.33 -12.90 4.97
N ILE A 177 -12.61 -11.61 4.88
CA ILE A 177 -11.69 -10.53 5.21
C ILE A 177 -12.41 -9.51 6.09
N ALA A 178 -11.65 -8.88 6.97
CA ALA A 178 -12.12 -7.71 7.69
C ALA A 178 -11.81 -6.45 6.86
N PHE A 179 -12.85 -5.71 6.53
CA PHE A 179 -12.75 -4.48 5.74
C PHE A 179 -12.89 -3.26 6.62
N SER A 180 -12.06 -2.25 6.39
CA SER A 180 -12.21 -0.93 7.02
C SER A 180 -11.88 0.20 6.06
N GLU A 181 -12.51 1.35 6.29
CA GLU A 181 -12.17 2.62 5.66
C GLU A 181 -12.04 3.68 6.77
N PRO A 182 -10.99 4.51 6.79
CA PRO A 182 -10.74 5.50 7.85
C PRO A 182 -11.63 6.74 7.67
N ILE A 183 -12.93 6.52 7.63
CA ILE A 183 -13.97 7.54 7.50
C ILE A 183 -15.08 7.28 8.52
N VAL A 184 -15.85 8.32 8.84
CA VAL A 184 -17.04 8.19 9.69
C VAL A 184 -18.00 7.17 9.07
N GLY A 185 -18.35 6.12 9.82
CA GLY A 185 -19.20 5.02 9.35
C GLY A 185 -18.49 3.98 8.46
N GLY A 186 -17.16 4.08 8.29
CA GLY A 186 -16.31 3.12 7.58
C GLY A 186 -15.90 1.90 8.41
N GLU A 187 -16.73 1.55 9.41
CA GLU A 187 -16.44 0.52 10.42
C GLU A 187 -16.31 -0.90 9.85
N ASP A 188 -15.73 -1.78 10.69
CA ASP A 188 -15.32 -3.13 10.33
C ASP A 188 -16.49 -3.97 9.80
N LYS A 189 -16.38 -4.36 8.53
CA LYS A 189 -17.30 -5.31 7.91
C LYS A 189 -16.54 -6.58 7.59
N ILE A 190 -17.09 -7.72 7.99
CA ILE A 190 -16.64 -8.99 7.46
C ILE A 190 -17.23 -9.12 6.06
N LEU A 191 -16.37 -9.21 5.05
CA LEU A 191 -16.72 -9.33 3.65
C LEU A 191 -16.15 -10.62 3.07
N TYR A 192 -16.82 -11.14 2.05
CA TYR A 192 -16.19 -12.07 1.13
C TYR A 192 -15.23 -11.29 0.22
N PRO A 193 -14.02 -11.79 -0.07
CA PRO A 193 -13.04 -11.11 -0.94
C PRO A 193 -13.61 -10.60 -2.28
N GLY A 194 -14.55 -11.32 -2.89
CA GLY A 194 -15.20 -10.92 -4.14
C GLY A 194 -16.10 -9.68 -4.03
N GLN A 195 -16.44 -9.23 -2.82
CA GLN A 195 -17.21 -8.01 -2.57
C GLN A 195 -16.33 -6.76 -2.46
N LEU A 196 -15.01 -6.91 -2.28
CA LEU A 196 -14.09 -5.80 -2.08
C LEU A 196 -13.67 -5.12 -3.38
N GLY A 197 -13.41 -5.92 -4.42
CA GLY A 197 -12.90 -5.45 -5.70
C GLY A 197 -12.60 -6.59 -6.68
N GLY A 198 -11.86 -6.28 -7.75
CA GLY A 198 -11.53 -7.23 -8.81
C GLY A 198 -10.50 -8.30 -8.43
N THR A 199 -10.07 -9.07 -9.43
CA THR A 199 -9.15 -10.22 -9.29
C THR A 199 -7.86 -9.90 -8.53
N ARG A 200 -7.26 -8.72 -8.72
CA ARG A 200 -6.06 -8.29 -7.98
C ARG A 200 -6.31 -8.21 -6.47
N HIS A 201 -7.47 -7.73 -6.03
CA HIS A 201 -7.81 -7.67 -4.60
C HIS A 201 -7.92 -9.08 -4.01
N PHE A 202 -8.62 -9.97 -4.71
CA PHE A 202 -8.73 -11.38 -4.29
C PHE A 202 -7.37 -12.05 -4.19
N SER A 203 -6.55 -11.94 -5.24
CA SER A 203 -5.21 -12.53 -5.28
C SER A 203 -4.33 -12.02 -4.15
N VAL A 204 -4.28 -10.71 -3.91
CA VAL A 204 -3.47 -10.14 -2.83
C VAL A 204 -4.02 -10.54 -1.45
N ALA A 205 -5.34 -10.61 -1.26
CA ALA A 205 -5.92 -11.13 -0.03
C ALA A 205 -5.52 -12.60 0.22
N GLN A 206 -5.54 -13.44 -0.82
CA GLN A 206 -5.09 -14.83 -0.74
C GLN A 206 -3.60 -14.90 -0.38
N PHE A 207 -2.76 -14.07 -1.01
CA PHE A 207 -1.33 -14.03 -0.73
C PHE A 207 -1.04 -13.70 0.74
N VAL A 208 -1.70 -12.67 1.29
CA VAL A 208 -1.53 -12.27 2.71
C VAL A 208 -2.10 -13.34 3.67
N ASN A 209 -3.15 -14.05 3.27
CA ASN A 209 -3.65 -15.21 4.03
C ASN A 209 -2.63 -16.36 4.07
N ASP A 210 -1.97 -16.61 2.94
CA ASP A 210 -0.94 -17.65 2.86
C ASP A 210 0.34 -17.26 3.60
N GLN A 211 0.69 -15.97 3.51
CA GLN A 211 1.90 -15.32 4.04
C GLN A 211 1.57 -14.18 5.02
N PRO A 212 1.20 -14.48 6.28
CA PRO A 212 0.76 -13.49 7.26
C PRO A 212 1.75 -12.36 7.57
N GLN A 213 3.04 -12.59 7.30
CA GLN A 213 4.11 -11.60 7.46
C GLN A 213 4.20 -10.58 6.32
N ALA A 214 3.53 -10.82 5.19
CA ALA A 214 3.57 -9.95 4.03
C ALA A 214 2.56 -8.80 4.12
N ILE A 215 2.85 -7.73 3.38
CA ILE A 215 1.93 -6.62 3.16
C ILE A 215 1.61 -6.53 1.66
N GLY A 216 0.35 -6.34 1.33
CA GLY A 216 -0.09 -6.12 -0.05
C GLY A 216 -0.64 -4.72 -0.25
N LEU A 217 -0.22 -4.03 -1.31
CA LEU A 217 -0.83 -2.78 -1.76
C LEU A 217 -1.53 -3.03 -3.10
N VAL A 218 -2.78 -2.57 -3.22
CA VAL A 218 -3.56 -2.69 -4.45
C VAL A 218 -4.12 -1.33 -4.85
N ALA A 219 -3.72 -0.85 -6.02
CA ALA A 219 -4.41 0.22 -6.72
C ALA A 219 -5.47 -0.42 -7.64
N SER A 220 -6.73 -0.04 -7.47
CA SER A 220 -7.82 -0.42 -8.38
C SER A 220 -7.79 0.48 -9.61
N GLN A 221 -8.24 -0.08 -10.74
CA GLN A 221 -8.55 0.73 -11.93
C GLN A 221 -9.67 1.75 -11.66
N ASP A 222 -10.56 1.46 -10.70
CA ASP A 222 -11.65 2.35 -10.28
C ASP A 222 -11.20 3.48 -9.34
N GLY A 223 -9.90 3.58 -9.05
CA GLY A 223 -9.32 4.65 -8.23
C GLY A 223 -9.21 4.34 -6.73
N HIS A 224 -9.78 3.21 -6.27
CA HIS A 224 -9.61 2.70 -4.91
C HIS A 224 -8.17 2.29 -4.63
N PHE A 225 -7.71 2.53 -3.42
CA PHE A 225 -6.43 2.03 -2.94
C PHE A 225 -6.63 1.25 -1.66
N THR A 226 -6.15 0.01 -1.61
CA THR A 226 -6.36 -0.91 -0.50
C THR A 226 -5.05 -1.50 -0.01
N ILE A 227 -4.84 -1.48 1.30
CA ILE A 227 -3.72 -2.15 1.97
C ILE A 227 -4.25 -3.46 2.57
N PHE A 228 -3.52 -4.55 2.34
CA PHE A 228 -3.78 -5.86 2.91
C PHE A 228 -2.69 -6.22 3.91
N SER A 229 -3.10 -6.65 5.09
CA SER A 229 -2.22 -7.13 6.15
C SER A 229 -2.92 -8.18 7.01
N TRP A 230 -2.17 -9.03 7.70
CA TRP A 230 -2.75 -9.98 8.65
C TRP A 230 -3.06 -9.30 10.00
N SER A 231 -4.27 -9.48 10.53
CA SER A 231 -4.58 -9.13 11.92
C SER A 231 -4.39 -10.34 12.81
N LYS A 232 -3.59 -10.18 13.86
CA LYS A 232 -3.44 -11.19 14.92
C LYS A 232 -4.65 -11.18 15.86
N GLN A 233 -5.23 -10.01 16.11
CA GLN A 233 -6.41 -9.85 16.96
C GLN A 233 -7.66 -10.52 16.37
N GLN A 234 -7.86 -10.39 15.05
CA GLN A 234 -9.02 -10.97 14.35
C GLN A 234 -8.71 -12.32 13.68
N ASN A 235 -7.44 -12.72 13.64
CA ASN A 235 -6.95 -13.95 13.00
C ASN A 235 -7.44 -14.09 11.55
N MET A 236 -7.38 -13.00 10.79
CA MET A 236 -7.79 -12.94 9.39
C MET A 236 -7.09 -11.79 8.65
N VAL A 237 -7.25 -11.76 7.33
CA VAL A 237 -6.74 -10.68 6.50
C VAL A 237 -7.59 -9.42 6.72
N MET A 238 -6.92 -8.31 7.01
CA MET A 238 -7.47 -6.96 7.01
C MET A 238 -7.28 -6.32 5.64
N ALA A 239 -8.32 -5.69 5.13
CA ALA A 239 -8.30 -4.84 3.95
C ALA A 239 -8.67 -3.41 4.34
N HIS A 240 -7.69 -2.51 4.30
CA HIS A 240 -7.86 -1.09 4.63
C HIS A 240 -7.97 -0.29 3.34
N ARG A 241 -9.16 0.20 3.00
CA ARG A 241 -9.32 1.16 1.90
C ARG A 241 -8.90 2.53 2.37
N ILE A 242 -7.90 3.12 1.71
CA ILE A 242 -7.27 4.37 2.18
C ILE A 242 -7.27 5.48 1.13
N GLU A 243 -8.03 5.34 0.05
CA GLU A 243 -8.05 6.31 -1.06
C GLU A 243 -8.31 7.75 -0.59
N THR A 244 -9.21 7.93 0.39
CA THR A 244 -9.54 9.23 0.99
C THR A 244 -8.33 9.93 1.60
N LEU A 245 -7.34 9.18 2.07
CA LEU A 245 -6.11 9.71 2.68
C LEU A 245 -5.01 10.02 1.64
N LEU A 246 -5.15 9.55 0.40
CA LEU A 246 -4.15 9.71 -0.67
C LEU A 246 -4.49 10.83 -1.68
N LEU A 247 -5.60 11.55 -1.47
CA LEU A 247 -6.11 12.64 -2.33
C LEU A 247 -5.50 14.01 -1.99
#